data_AF-A0A7X1GDH1-F1
#
_entry.id   AF-A0A7X1GDH1-F1
#
_cell.length_a   1.000
_cell.length_b   1.000
_cell.length_c   1.000
_cell.angle_alpha   90.00
_cell.angle_beta   90.00
_cell.angle_gamma   90.00
#
_symmetry.space_group_name_H-M   'P 1'
#
loop_
_entity.id
_entity.type
_entity.pdbx_description
1 polymer ?
#
loop_
_entity_poly.entity_id
_entity_poly.type
_entity_poly.pdbx_seq_one_letter_code
_entity_poly.pdbx_strand_id
1 'polypeptide(L)'
;MGNTTLFLDVYPLHVFYQERGLSALEACLPSRKNIYGNGQYPVLWPVAQERLEFGTNYEEILQTFTAIEAGRIADSVQFLATHEQKNILQPTMYSDRGLIALLRGNHLSHVVNFPAGAAQAIELTLASQCQRLDDGRTIGFGSNPFADLSDLDQRMAFVIKAALQFDQLLHSNDRNQIEQAIWNIASGRGMR
;
A
#
# COMPACT_ATOMS: atom_id res chain seq x y z
N MET A 1 -9.02 0.56 -10.20
CA MET A 1 -9.15 1.92 -9.64
C MET A 1 -8.59 2.05 -8.22
N GLY A 2 -8.56 0.99 -7.39
CA GLY A 2 -8.13 1.12 -5.99
C GLY A 2 -6.71 1.67 -5.77
N ASN A 3 -5.72 1.35 -6.61
CA ASN A 3 -4.38 1.95 -6.51
C ASN A 3 -4.40 3.48 -6.69
N THR A 4 -5.25 3.99 -7.59
CA THR A 4 -5.42 5.43 -7.80
C THR A 4 -6.11 6.06 -6.60
N THR A 5 -7.15 5.41 -6.05
CA THR A 5 -7.84 5.86 -4.82
C THR A 5 -6.87 5.92 -3.64
N LEU A 6 -6.06 4.88 -3.46
CA LEU A 6 -5.04 4.80 -2.44
C LEU A 6 -4.07 5.98 -2.53
N PHE A 7 -3.53 6.23 -3.72
CA PHE A 7 -2.60 7.33 -3.95
C PHE A 7 -3.25 8.69 -3.64
N LEU A 8 -4.47 8.93 -4.14
CA LEU A 8 -5.21 10.18 -3.92
C LEU A 8 -5.63 10.38 -2.46
N ASP A 9 -5.64 9.33 -1.65
CA ASP A 9 -5.89 9.43 -0.22
C ASP A 9 -4.59 9.68 0.59
N VAL A 10 -3.61 8.80 0.42
CA VAL A 10 -2.41 8.71 1.27
C VAL A 10 -1.39 9.79 0.95
N TYR A 11 -1.15 10.10 -0.32
CA TYR A 11 -0.12 11.05 -0.71
C TYR A 11 -0.40 12.47 -0.18
N PRO A 12 -1.62 13.03 -0.32
CA PRO A 12 -1.92 14.35 0.26
C PRO A 12 -1.77 14.43 1.78
N LEU A 13 -2.03 13.33 2.51
CA LEU A 13 -1.82 13.29 3.95
C LEU A 13 -0.34 13.46 4.32
N HIS A 14 0.56 12.76 3.60
CA HIS A 14 2.00 12.90 3.79
C HIS A 14 2.50 14.29 3.45
N VAL A 15 2.06 14.85 2.31
CA VAL A 15 2.44 16.20 1.90
C VAL A 15 1.96 17.23 2.93
N PHE A 16 0.71 17.14 3.38
CA PHE A 16 0.17 18.05 4.39
C PHE A 16 0.96 17.95 5.70
N TYR A 17 1.24 16.74 6.18
CA TYR A 17 2.06 16.52 7.37
C TYR A 17 3.47 17.10 7.20
N GLN A 18 4.12 16.86 6.06
CA GLN A 18 5.46 17.36 5.77
C GLN A 18 5.51 18.90 5.77
N GLU A 19 4.47 19.56 5.25
CA GLU A 19 4.41 21.02 5.15
C GLU A 19 3.93 21.71 6.44
N ARG A 20 3.03 21.09 7.20
CA ARG A 20 2.28 21.73 8.29
C ARG A 20 2.50 21.10 9.67
N GLY A 21 3.08 19.91 9.72
CA GLY A 21 3.34 19.16 10.95
C GLY A 21 2.10 18.46 11.55
N LEU A 22 2.35 17.66 12.60
CA LEU A 22 1.33 16.82 13.24
C LEU A 22 0.15 17.62 13.83
N SER A 23 0.41 18.72 14.53
CA SER A 23 -0.64 19.49 15.21
C SER A 23 -1.67 20.06 14.22
N ALA A 24 -1.20 20.57 13.08
CA ALA A 24 -2.09 21.03 12.02
C ALA A 24 -2.85 19.86 11.37
N LEU A 25 -2.18 18.71 11.19
CA LEU A 25 -2.82 17.53 10.63
C LEU A 25 -3.97 17.07 11.52
N GLU A 26 -3.74 16.91 12.82
CA GLU A 26 -4.75 16.52 13.80
C GLU A 26 -5.96 17.46 13.79
N ALA A 27 -5.71 18.78 13.80
CA ALA A 27 -6.77 19.78 13.80
C ALA A 27 -7.61 19.77 12.50
N CYS A 28 -6.97 19.52 11.35
CA CYS A 28 -7.62 19.60 10.04
C CYS A 28 -8.22 18.28 9.55
N LEU A 29 -7.72 17.13 10.02
CA LEU A 29 -8.11 15.81 9.52
C LEU A 29 -9.62 15.54 9.55
N PRO A 30 -10.38 15.87 10.62
CA PRO A 30 -11.84 15.69 10.64
C PRO A 30 -12.59 16.51 9.60
N SER A 31 -12.02 17.64 9.18
CA SER A 31 -12.62 18.56 8.20
C SER A 31 -12.31 18.18 6.75
N ARG A 32 -11.39 17.23 6.52
CA ARG A 32 -10.94 16.82 5.18
C ARG A 32 -12.09 16.40 4.26
N LYS A 33 -13.10 15.70 4.79
CA LYS A 33 -14.31 15.30 4.04
C LYS A 33 -15.05 16.46 3.36
N ASN A 34 -14.99 17.67 3.94
CA ASN A 34 -15.70 18.85 3.45
C ASN A 34 -15.09 19.43 2.16
N ILE A 35 -13.94 18.92 1.73
CA ILE A 35 -13.31 19.32 0.46
C ILE A 35 -14.01 18.64 -0.72
N TYR A 36 -14.59 17.44 -0.53
CA TYR A 36 -15.29 16.74 -1.60
C TYR A 36 -16.55 17.50 -2.02
N GLY A 37 -16.77 17.61 -3.33
CA GLY A 37 -17.91 18.36 -3.89
C GLY A 37 -17.78 19.88 -3.79
N ASN A 38 -16.67 20.42 -3.25
CA ASN A 38 -16.42 21.85 -3.24
C ASN A 38 -16.04 22.34 -4.65
N GLY A 39 -16.85 23.21 -5.24
CA GLY A 39 -16.65 23.71 -6.61
C GLY A 39 -15.40 24.57 -6.81
N GLN A 40 -14.79 25.09 -5.73
CA GLN A 40 -13.56 25.88 -5.82
C GLN A 40 -12.30 24.99 -5.93
N TYR A 41 -12.34 23.79 -5.35
CA TYR A 41 -11.23 22.84 -5.32
C TYR A 41 -11.75 21.41 -5.57
N PRO A 42 -12.10 21.07 -6.81
CA PRO A 42 -12.67 19.77 -7.12
C PRO A 42 -11.65 18.66 -6.82
N VAL A 43 -12.03 17.75 -5.93
CA VAL A 43 -11.24 16.55 -5.63
C VAL A 43 -11.60 15.46 -6.63
N LEU A 44 -10.59 14.93 -7.31
CA LEU A 44 -10.75 13.69 -8.06
C LEU A 44 -10.89 12.53 -7.07
N TRP A 45 -12.06 11.90 -7.02
CA TRP A 45 -12.29 10.70 -6.22
C TRP A 45 -12.89 9.60 -7.12
N PRO A 46 -12.10 8.61 -7.54
CA PRO A 46 -12.51 7.65 -8.58
C PRO A 46 -13.38 6.50 -8.04
N VAL A 47 -13.95 6.65 -6.85
CA VAL A 47 -14.81 5.65 -6.20
C VAL A 47 -16.12 6.32 -5.79
N ALA A 48 -17.22 5.59 -5.93
CA ALA A 48 -18.54 6.04 -5.51
C ALA A 48 -18.55 6.31 -3.99
N GLN A 49 -19.19 7.41 -3.56
CA GLN A 49 -19.22 7.80 -2.14
C GLN A 49 -19.89 6.74 -1.26
N GLU A 50 -20.87 6.01 -1.80
CA GLU A 50 -21.56 4.91 -1.13
C GLU A 50 -20.63 3.72 -0.85
N ARG A 51 -19.54 3.59 -1.62
CA ARG A 51 -18.55 2.52 -1.48
C ARG A 51 -17.40 2.93 -0.58
N LEU A 52 -16.93 4.17 -0.70
CA LEU A 52 -15.91 4.75 0.17
C LEU A 52 -16.03 6.28 0.16
N GLU A 53 -16.43 6.84 1.30
CA GLU A 53 -16.53 8.29 1.48
C GLU A 53 -15.15 8.95 1.48
N PHE A 54 -15.03 10.06 0.76
CA PHE A 54 -13.79 10.82 0.74
C PHE A 54 -13.50 11.47 2.10
N GLY A 55 -12.23 11.42 2.52
CA GLY A 55 -11.77 12.17 3.68
C GLY A 55 -12.32 11.66 5.01
N THR A 56 -12.72 10.39 5.08
CA THR A 56 -13.10 9.72 6.32
C THR A 56 -11.95 9.76 7.32
N ASN A 57 -12.23 10.23 8.54
CA ASN A 57 -11.24 10.39 9.60
C ASN A 57 -11.01 9.07 10.34
N TYR A 58 -10.22 8.19 9.74
CA TYR A 58 -9.78 6.95 10.36
C TYR A 58 -8.67 7.20 11.39
N GLU A 59 -8.76 6.56 12.55
CA GLU A 59 -7.81 6.75 13.65
C GLU A 59 -6.37 6.37 13.26
N GLU A 60 -6.22 5.37 12.39
CA GLU A 60 -4.93 4.87 11.93
C GLU A 60 -4.12 5.95 11.21
N ILE A 61 -4.78 6.95 10.60
CA ILE A 61 -4.11 8.08 9.97
C ILE A 61 -3.37 8.89 11.04
N LEU A 62 -4.05 9.33 12.10
CA LEU A 62 -3.40 10.12 13.16
C LEU A 62 -2.35 9.29 13.91
N GLN A 63 -2.63 8.01 14.17
CA GLN A 63 -1.70 7.09 14.81
C GLN A 63 -0.40 6.94 14.01
N THR A 64 -0.49 6.90 12.68
CA THR A 64 0.67 6.86 11.77
C THR A 64 1.61 8.02 12.05
N PHE A 65 1.14 9.26 11.88
CA PHE A 65 1.99 10.44 12.01
C PHE A 65 2.44 10.70 13.46
N THR A 66 1.63 10.32 14.44
CA THR A 66 2.04 10.35 15.87
C THR A 66 3.18 9.38 16.14
N ALA A 67 3.16 8.20 15.53
CA ALA A 67 4.25 7.24 15.65
C ALA A 67 5.54 7.74 14.97
N ILE A 68 5.43 8.48 13.86
CA ILE A 68 6.58 9.16 13.22
C ILE A 68 7.24 10.14 14.19
N GLU A 69 6.47 11.08 14.78
CA GLU A 69 6.99 12.06 15.74
C GLU A 69 7.64 11.40 16.97
N ALA A 70 7.13 10.25 17.40
CA ALA A 70 7.69 9.48 18.50
C ALA A 70 8.90 8.61 18.11
N GLY A 71 9.36 8.65 16.86
CA GLY A 71 10.45 7.81 16.36
C GLY A 71 10.11 6.32 16.21
N ARG A 72 8.83 5.94 16.29
CA ARG A 72 8.34 4.55 16.16
C ARG A 72 7.94 4.24 14.73
N ILE A 73 8.92 4.21 13.82
CA ILE A 73 8.68 4.08 12.38
C ILE A 73 7.99 2.76 12.01
N ALA A 74 8.37 1.63 12.63
CA ALA A 74 7.72 0.35 12.38
C ALA A 74 6.21 0.39 12.71
N ASP A 75 5.84 1.01 13.83
CA ASP A 75 4.44 1.18 14.22
C ASP A 75 3.71 2.10 13.22
N SER A 76 4.36 3.20 12.80
CA SER A 76 3.82 4.09 11.77
C SER A 76 3.50 3.33 10.48
N VAL A 77 4.42 2.49 10.01
CA VAL A 77 4.21 1.69 8.78
C VAL A 77 3.06 0.71 8.97
N GLN A 78 2.94 0.07 10.13
CA GLN A 78 1.84 -0.83 10.45
C GLN A 78 0.48 -0.11 10.46
N PHE A 79 0.39 1.07 11.09
CA PHE A 79 -0.84 1.86 11.12
C PHE A 79 -1.23 2.32 9.71
N LEU A 80 -0.28 2.83 8.93
CA LEU A 80 -0.55 3.26 7.56
C LEU A 80 -0.98 2.09 6.69
N ALA A 81 -0.27 0.96 6.74
CA ALA A 81 -0.66 -0.25 6.04
C ALA A 81 -2.07 -0.71 6.44
N THR A 82 -2.44 -0.57 7.71
CA THR A 82 -3.80 -0.90 8.16
C THR A 82 -4.82 0.01 7.50
N HIS A 83 -4.60 1.33 7.51
CA HIS A 83 -5.46 2.29 6.82
C HIS A 83 -5.59 1.96 5.32
N GLU A 84 -4.46 1.74 4.65
CA GLU A 84 -4.41 1.39 3.23
C GLU A 84 -5.17 0.09 2.91
N GLN A 85 -4.83 -0.99 3.60
CA GLN A 85 -5.32 -2.34 3.26
C GLN A 85 -6.75 -2.58 3.70
N LYS A 86 -7.14 -2.07 4.88
CA LYS A 86 -8.46 -2.27 5.47
C LYS A 86 -9.43 -1.16 5.09
N ASN A 87 -9.04 0.10 5.23
CA ASN A 87 -9.98 1.21 5.13
C ASN A 87 -10.13 1.71 3.68
N ILE A 88 -9.11 1.52 2.83
CA ILE A 88 -9.15 1.91 1.42
C ILE A 88 -9.31 0.70 0.48
N LEU A 89 -8.36 -0.23 0.47
CA LEU A 89 -8.32 -1.30 -0.53
C LEU A 89 -9.38 -2.38 -0.32
N GLN A 90 -9.73 -2.72 0.92
CA GLN A 90 -10.78 -3.70 1.19
C GLN A 90 -12.13 -3.28 0.58
N PRO A 91 -12.71 -2.12 0.92
CA PRO A 91 -13.98 -1.71 0.32
C PRO A 91 -13.84 -1.47 -1.18
N THR A 92 -12.73 -0.91 -1.68
CA THR A 92 -12.60 -0.50 -3.09
C THR A 92 -12.24 -1.63 -4.06
N MET A 93 -11.60 -2.69 -3.59
CA MET A 93 -11.11 -3.79 -4.41
C MET A 93 -11.44 -5.15 -3.79
N TYR A 94 -10.94 -5.45 -2.59
CA TYR A 94 -10.93 -6.83 -2.08
C TYR A 94 -12.26 -7.34 -1.54
N SER A 95 -13.30 -6.52 -1.51
CA SER A 95 -14.69 -6.95 -1.27
C SER A 95 -15.48 -7.22 -2.56
N ASP A 96 -14.87 -7.01 -3.74
CA ASP A 96 -15.51 -7.31 -5.02
C ASP A 96 -15.45 -8.82 -5.31
N ARG A 97 -16.62 -9.48 -5.40
CA ARG A 97 -16.71 -10.93 -5.58
C ARG A 97 -16.06 -11.42 -6.89
N GLY A 98 -16.11 -10.62 -7.95
CA GLY A 98 -15.49 -10.95 -9.22
C GLY A 98 -13.96 -10.94 -9.09
N LEU A 99 -13.41 -9.89 -8.48
CA LEU A 99 -11.97 -9.81 -8.23
C LEU A 99 -11.50 -10.91 -7.27
N ILE A 100 -12.22 -11.19 -6.19
CA ILE A 100 -11.90 -12.28 -5.26
C ILE A 100 -11.79 -13.62 -6.01
N ALA A 101 -12.77 -13.94 -6.87
CA ALA A 101 -12.77 -15.17 -7.64
C ALA A 101 -11.55 -15.25 -8.59
N LEU A 102 -11.21 -14.14 -9.26
CA LEU A 102 -10.04 -14.06 -10.14
C LEU A 102 -8.73 -14.24 -9.38
N LEU A 103 -8.57 -13.59 -8.21
CA LEU A 103 -7.36 -13.72 -7.38
C LEU A 103 -7.17 -15.14 -6.89
N ARG A 104 -8.23 -15.76 -6.36
CA ARG A 104 -8.19 -17.15 -5.88
C ARG A 104 -7.93 -18.13 -7.02
N GLY A 105 -8.55 -17.91 -8.18
CA GLY A 105 -8.34 -18.71 -9.38
C GLY A 105 -6.90 -18.64 -9.88
N ASN A 106 -6.33 -17.43 -9.96
CA ASN A 106 -4.93 -17.22 -10.33
C ASN A 106 -3.99 -17.91 -9.34
N HIS A 107 -4.19 -17.70 -8.03
CA HIS A 107 -3.33 -18.28 -7.01
C HIS A 107 -3.37 -19.82 -7.03
N LEU A 108 -4.56 -20.40 -7.10
CA LEU A 108 -4.73 -21.84 -7.24
C LEU A 108 -4.00 -22.37 -8.48
N SER A 109 -4.28 -21.79 -9.65
CA SER A 109 -3.67 -22.18 -10.93
C SER A 109 -2.14 -22.09 -10.89
N HIS A 110 -1.60 -21.04 -10.28
CA HIS A 110 -0.16 -20.86 -10.11
C HIS A 110 0.44 -21.95 -9.22
N VAL A 111 -0.16 -22.22 -8.06
CA VAL A 111 0.34 -23.21 -7.11
C VAL A 111 0.23 -24.65 -7.64
N VAL A 112 -0.87 -25.01 -8.32
CA VAL A 112 -1.04 -26.36 -8.89
C VAL A 112 -0.41 -26.51 -10.27
N ASN A 113 0.11 -25.41 -10.84
CA ASN A 113 0.65 -25.32 -12.20
C ASN A 113 -0.31 -25.88 -13.27
N PHE A 114 -1.61 -25.58 -13.13
CA PHE A 114 -2.64 -26.05 -14.06
C PHE A 114 -3.75 -25.01 -14.24
N PRO A 115 -4.03 -24.59 -15.49
CA PRO A 115 -3.28 -24.90 -16.71
C PRO A 115 -1.88 -24.26 -16.71
N ALA A 116 -0.88 -25.00 -17.20
CA ALA A 116 0.52 -24.58 -17.14
C ALA A 116 0.75 -23.21 -17.80
N GLY A 117 1.47 -22.31 -17.12
CA GLY A 117 1.82 -20.98 -17.63
C GLY A 117 0.67 -19.97 -17.70
N ALA A 118 -0.54 -20.31 -17.25
CA ALA A 118 -1.70 -19.43 -17.33
C ALA A 118 -1.83 -18.44 -16.15
N ALA A 119 -1.03 -18.61 -15.11
CA ALA A 119 -1.11 -17.82 -13.88
C ALA A 119 0.26 -17.34 -13.42
N GLN A 120 0.31 -16.15 -12.82
CA GLN A 120 1.51 -15.58 -12.22
C GLN A 120 1.50 -15.70 -10.71
N ALA A 121 2.69 -15.79 -10.13
CA ALA A 121 2.89 -15.74 -8.70
C ALA A 121 2.45 -14.37 -8.15
N ILE A 122 1.82 -14.37 -6.98
CA ILE A 122 1.58 -13.14 -6.21
C ILE A 122 2.86 -12.85 -5.43
N GLU A 123 3.62 -11.86 -5.89
CA GLU A 123 4.94 -11.55 -5.35
C GLU A 123 5.17 -10.05 -5.31
N LEU A 124 6.03 -9.65 -4.37
CA LEU A 124 6.55 -8.29 -4.28
C LEU A 124 8.07 -8.35 -4.41
N THR A 125 8.59 -7.72 -5.46
CA THR A 125 10.03 -7.64 -5.73
C THR A 125 10.54 -6.25 -5.36
N LEU A 126 11.44 -6.20 -4.38
CA LEU A 126 12.14 -4.99 -3.93
C LEU A 126 13.35 -4.68 -4.82
N ALA A 127 13.12 -4.69 -6.14
CA ALA A 127 14.13 -4.37 -7.15
C ALA A 127 13.48 -3.70 -8.36
N SER A 128 14.29 -2.98 -9.14
CA SER A 128 13.89 -2.35 -10.41
C SER A 128 13.57 -3.33 -11.55
N GLN A 129 13.83 -4.62 -11.31
CA GLN A 129 13.80 -5.66 -12.32
C GLN A 129 12.42 -6.30 -12.35
N CYS A 130 11.86 -6.49 -13.54
CA CYS A 130 10.55 -7.13 -13.73
C CYS A 130 10.59 -8.66 -13.58
N GLN A 131 11.76 -9.23 -13.31
CA GLN A 131 11.95 -10.67 -13.12
C GLN A 131 12.11 -10.98 -11.63
N ARG A 132 11.64 -12.16 -11.24
CA ARG A 132 11.85 -12.71 -9.90
C ARG A 132 13.35 -12.85 -9.62
N LEU A 133 13.76 -12.46 -8.41
CA LEU A 133 15.12 -12.61 -7.92
C LEU A 133 15.12 -13.52 -6.70
N ASP A 134 15.92 -14.59 -6.77
CA ASP A 134 16.02 -15.60 -5.70
C ASP A 134 17.09 -15.25 -4.65
N ASP A 135 17.29 -13.97 -4.36
CA ASP A 135 18.29 -13.46 -3.41
C ASP A 135 17.68 -12.77 -2.17
N GLY A 136 16.39 -13.02 -1.93
CA GLY A 136 15.64 -12.47 -0.80
C GLY A 136 14.96 -11.12 -1.08
N ARG A 137 15.19 -10.51 -2.25
CA ARG A 137 14.47 -9.30 -2.67
C ARG A 137 13.07 -9.57 -3.21
N THR A 138 12.75 -10.80 -3.57
CA THR A 138 11.39 -11.20 -3.96
C THR A 138 10.68 -11.94 -2.83
N ILE A 139 9.50 -11.45 -2.47
CA ILE A 139 8.67 -11.96 -1.39
C ILE A 139 7.40 -12.52 -2.01
N GLY A 140 7.22 -13.84 -1.92
CA GLY A 140 5.99 -14.49 -2.36
C GLY A 140 4.89 -14.46 -1.29
N PHE A 141 3.64 -14.43 -1.74
CA PHE A 141 2.46 -14.50 -0.88
C PHE A 141 2.36 -15.84 -0.13
N GLY A 142 2.68 -16.94 -0.81
CA GLY A 142 2.72 -18.28 -0.22
C GLY A 142 2.56 -19.37 -1.27
N SER A 143 2.75 -20.63 -0.86
CA SER A 143 2.60 -21.81 -1.71
C SER A 143 1.38 -22.67 -1.34
N ASN A 144 0.57 -22.24 -0.36
CA ASN A 144 -0.67 -22.93 0.00
C ASN A 144 -1.74 -22.64 -1.06
N PRO A 145 -2.34 -23.65 -1.72
CA PRO A 145 -3.40 -23.46 -2.72
C PRO A 145 -4.62 -22.70 -2.20
N PHE A 146 -4.85 -22.73 -0.88
CA PHE A 146 -5.98 -22.09 -0.23
C PHE A 146 -5.67 -20.68 0.31
N ALA A 147 -4.45 -20.17 0.12
CA ALA A 147 -4.14 -18.80 0.51
C ALA A 147 -5.02 -17.81 -0.28
N ASP A 148 -5.45 -16.75 0.39
CA ASP A 148 -6.41 -15.79 -0.14
C ASP A 148 -5.92 -14.36 0.08
N LEU A 149 -5.51 -13.69 -1.00
CA LEU A 149 -5.07 -12.29 -0.94
C LEU A 149 -6.22 -11.34 -0.60
N SER A 150 -7.47 -11.73 -0.84
CA SER A 150 -8.62 -10.91 -0.47
C SER A 150 -8.94 -10.93 1.02
N ASP A 151 -8.48 -11.98 1.72
CA ASP A 151 -8.54 -12.06 3.18
C ASP A 151 -7.60 -11.01 3.79
N LEU A 152 -8.15 -10.17 4.68
CA LEU A 152 -7.43 -9.03 5.22
C LEU A 152 -6.23 -9.48 6.07
N ASP A 153 -6.39 -10.51 6.89
CA ASP A 153 -5.34 -10.94 7.82
C ASP A 153 -4.17 -11.57 7.06
N GLN A 154 -4.44 -12.43 6.08
CA GLN A 154 -3.42 -12.99 5.20
C GLN A 154 -2.71 -11.92 4.38
N ARG A 155 -3.46 -10.96 3.82
CA ARG A 155 -2.88 -9.84 3.07
C ARG A 155 -2.02 -8.94 3.96
N MET A 156 -2.48 -8.62 5.16
CA MET A 156 -1.71 -7.84 6.12
C MET A 156 -0.42 -8.56 6.51
N ALA A 157 -0.46 -9.87 6.78
CA ALA A 157 0.76 -10.64 7.06
C ALA A 157 1.77 -10.55 5.91
N PHE A 158 1.31 -10.62 4.66
CA PHE A 158 2.15 -10.46 3.48
C PHE A 158 2.74 -9.04 3.35
N VAL A 159 1.91 -8.00 3.51
CA VAL A 159 2.34 -6.60 3.43
C VAL A 159 3.37 -6.27 4.51
N ILE A 160 3.16 -6.72 5.74
CA ILE A 160 4.09 -6.47 6.84
C ILE A 160 5.38 -7.25 6.68
N LYS A 161 5.34 -8.48 6.17
CA LYS A 161 6.55 -9.21 5.77
C LYS A 161 7.36 -8.42 4.75
N ALA A 162 6.71 -7.78 3.78
CA ALA A 162 7.37 -6.94 2.79
C ALA A 162 7.98 -5.67 3.40
N ALA A 163 7.26 -5.00 4.29
CA ALA A 163 7.77 -3.84 5.02
C ALA A 163 9.00 -4.19 5.85
N LEU A 164 8.99 -5.32 6.57
CA LEU A 164 10.12 -5.79 7.37
C LEU A 164 11.35 -6.12 6.50
N GLN A 165 11.14 -6.76 5.35
CA GLN A 165 12.25 -7.03 4.43
C GLN A 165 12.86 -5.73 3.90
N PHE A 166 12.04 -4.74 3.57
CA PHE A 166 12.54 -3.43 3.14
C PHE A 166 13.30 -2.71 4.26
N ASP A 167 12.79 -2.76 5.50
CA ASP A 167 13.48 -2.20 6.67
C ASP A 167 14.85 -2.85 6.89
N GLN A 168 14.97 -4.18 6.74
CA GLN A 168 16.26 -4.88 6.80
C GLN A 168 17.24 -4.39 5.72
N LEU A 169 16.75 -4.15 4.50
CA LEU A 169 17.56 -3.63 3.41
C LEU A 169 18.04 -2.19 3.69
N LEU A 170 17.23 -1.35 4.33
CA LEU A 170 17.63 0.00 4.75
C LEU A 170 18.71 -0.01 5.84
N HIS A 171 18.82 -1.10 6.60
CA HIS A 171 19.84 -1.30 7.63
C HIS A 171 21.02 -2.16 7.18
N SER A 172 21.05 -2.60 5.92
CA SER A 172 22.15 -3.37 5.33
C SER A 172 23.21 -2.46 4.69
N ASN A 173 24.26 -3.07 4.14
CA ASN A 173 25.28 -2.37 3.34
C ASN A 173 24.71 -1.81 2.01
N ASP A 174 23.47 -2.15 1.66
CA ASP A 174 22.80 -1.73 0.41
C ASP A 174 22.08 -0.39 0.55
N ARG A 175 21.98 0.16 1.76
CA ARG A 175 21.25 1.42 2.04
C ARG A 175 21.56 2.54 1.05
N ASN A 176 22.84 2.81 0.78
CA ASN A 176 23.24 3.87 -0.15
C ASN A 176 22.73 3.63 -1.58
N GLN A 177 22.69 2.37 -2.01
CA GLN A 177 22.18 2.00 -3.33
C GLN A 177 20.67 2.20 -3.40
N ILE A 178 19.96 1.86 -2.32
CA ILE A 178 18.50 2.05 -2.20
C ILE A 178 18.15 3.53 -2.21
N GLU A 179 18.82 4.34 -1.41
CA GLU A 179 18.62 5.79 -1.39
C GLU A 179 18.88 6.40 -2.77
N GLN A 180 19.97 6.00 -3.45
CA GLN A 180 20.27 6.45 -4.80
C GLN A 180 19.20 6.00 -5.82
N ALA A 181 18.67 4.78 -5.69
CA ALA A 181 17.61 4.28 -6.55
C ALA A 181 16.32 5.09 -6.37
N ILE A 182 15.92 5.37 -5.13
CA ILE A 182 14.77 6.23 -4.81
C ILE A 182 14.95 7.63 -5.40
N TRP A 183 16.13 8.24 -5.24
CA TRP A 183 16.45 9.53 -5.84
C TRP A 183 16.40 9.52 -7.38
N ASN A 184 16.90 8.46 -8.00
CA ASN A 184 16.85 8.31 -9.45
C ASN A 184 15.39 8.24 -9.93
N ILE A 185 14.55 7.40 -9.30
CA ILE A 185 13.11 7.31 -9.60
C ILE A 185 12.45 8.68 -9.44
N ALA A 186 12.65 9.34 -8.30
CA ALA A 186 12.04 10.63 -8.00
C ALA A 186 12.46 11.73 -8.99
N SER A 187 13.69 11.67 -9.51
CA SER A 187 14.20 12.60 -10.51
C SER A 187 13.89 12.21 -11.96
N GLY A 188 13.09 11.15 -12.18
CA GLY A 188 12.77 10.63 -13.51
C GLY A 188 13.99 10.04 -14.24
N ARG A 189 15.08 9.78 -13.52
CA ARG A 189 16.26 9.08 -14.04
C ARG A 189 15.98 7.59 -13.97
N GLY A 190 16.08 6.91 -15.11
CA GLY A 190 15.91 5.46 -15.17
C GLY A 190 16.81 4.73 -14.17
N MET A 191 16.35 3.60 -13.63
CA MET A 191 17.16 2.73 -12.80
C MET A 191 18.10 1.92 -13.71
N ARG A 192 19.40 1.92 -13.42
CA ARG A 192 20.40 1.05 -14.06
C ARG A 192 20.59 -0.21 -13.24
#